data_AF-A0A8T7GR59-F1
#
_entry.id   AF-A0A8T7GR59-F1
#
_cell.length_a   1.000
_cell.length_b   1.000
_cell.length_c   1.000
_cell.angle_alpha   90.00
_cell.angle_beta   90.00
_cell.angle_gamma   90.00
#
_symmetry.space_group_name_H-M   'P 1'
#
loop_
_entity.id
_entity.type
_entity.pdbx_description
1 polymer ?
#
loop_
_entity_poly.entity_id
_entity_poly.type
_entity_poly.pdbx_seq_one_letter_code
_entity_poly.pdbx_strand_id
1 'polypeptide(L)'
;MSESDASSGQGECIVRLDDGSYRIVVSAEKPRVKGKALLVAELPASLVASREHACTAAAEMLANARRGRRVAKNPYLNLVAFLLGVRSITRIVELIERLRDEEKIYLVVAEERAHVEGVREPRYRPDKYLEALRSIGVKVPENLSGQAAARYATTRTAAFSINLKL
;
A
#
# COMPACT_ATOMS: atom_id res chain seq x y z
N MET A 1 12.19 24.14 17.45
CA MET A 1 10.72 24.01 17.46
C MET A 1 10.26 24.09 16.01
N SER A 2 9.73 22.99 15.45
CA SER A 2 9.05 22.99 14.16
C SER A 2 7.80 22.13 14.29
N GLU A 3 6.69 22.84 14.40
CA GLU A 3 5.33 22.52 13.94
C GLU A 3 5.03 21.04 13.67
N SER A 4 4.35 20.43 14.64
CA SER A 4 3.04 19.80 14.47
C SER A 4 2.63 19.36 13.06
N ASP A 5 3.09 18.19 12.61
CA ASP A 5 2.46 17.41 11.52
C ASP A 5 1.76 16.16 12.12
N ALA A 6 1.03 16.37 13.22
CA ALA A 6 0.01 15.44 13.69
C ALA A 6 -1.30 15.80 13.00
N SER A 7 -1.55 15.32 11.77
CA SER A 7 -2.86 15.52 11.14
C SER A 7 -3.19 14.41 10.14
N SER A 8 -4.36 13.82 10.33
CA SER A 8 -4.95 12.62 9.71
C SER A 8 -4.37 11.30 10.22
N GLY A 9 -5.17 10.50 10.93
CA GLY A 9 -4.87 9.10 11.27
C GLY A 9 -4.88 8.18 10.04
N GLN A 10 -4.24 8.61 8.95
CA GLN A 10 -4.19 7.94 7.67
C GLN A 10 -2.74 7.57 7.35
N GLY A 11 -2.55 6.35 6.87
CA GLY A 11 -1.25 5.80 6.51
C GLY A 11 -1.29 5.15 5.13
N GLU A 12 -0.24 5.32 4.33
CA GLU A 12 -0.12 4.65 3.04
C GLU A 12 1.23 3.93 2.86
N CYS A 13 1.22 2.90 2.03
CA CYS A 13 2.42 2.26 1.50
C CYS A 13 2.21 1.84 0.05
N ILE A 14 3.32 1.73 -0.70
CA ILE A 14 3.32 1.27 -2.09
C ILE A 14 4.01 -0.09 -2.13
N VAL A 15 3.31 -1.10 -2.63
CA VAL A 15 3.82 -2.46 -2.83
C VAL A 15 4.01 -2.69 -4.32
N ARG A 16 5.23 -3.05 -4.70
CA ARG A 16 5.58 -3.38 -6.09
C ARG A 16 5.68 -4.89 -6.24
N LEU A 17 5.01 -5.43 -7.25
CA LEU A 17 5.01 -6.84 -7.61
C LEU A 17 5.16 -6.96 -9.14
N ASP A 18 5.38 -8.17 -9.65
CA ASP A 18 5.73 -8.38 -11.07
C ASP A 18 4.71 -7.79 -12.09
N ASP A 19 3.40 -7.97 -11.92
CA ASP A 19 2.37 -7.33 -12.78
C ASP A 19 1.91 -5.93 -12.35
N GLY A 20 2.60 -5.28 -11.42
CA GLY A 20 2.39 -3.86 -11.17
C GLY A 20 2.58 -3.40 -9.74
N SER A 21 2.37 -2.10 -9.55
CA SER A 21 2.42 -1.43 -8.26
C SER A 21 1.01 -1.20 -7.70
N TYR A 22 0.88 -1.37 -6.39
CA TYR A 22 -0.36 -1.15 -5.66
C TYR A 22 -0.14 -0.19 -4.51
N ARG A 23 -1.08 0.73 -4.34
CA ARG A 23 -1.17 1.59 -3.17
C ARG A 23 -2.08 0.91 -2.16
N ILE A 24 -1.57 0.75 -0.94
CA ILE A 24 -2.34 0.29 0.21
C ILE A 24 -2.51 1.48 1.14
N VAL A 25 -3.76 1.75 1.52
CA VAL A 25 -4.14 2.87 2.38
C VAL A 25 -4.87 2.32 3.58
N VAL A 26 -4.48 2.78 4.76
CA VAL A 26 -5.16 2.55 6.02
C VAL A 26 -5.71 3.89 6.50
N SER A 27 -7.01 3.96 6.80
CA SER A 27 -7.69 5.20 7.15
C SER A 27 -8.79 4.95 8.18
N ALA A 28 -8.92 5.83 9.18
CA ALA A 28 -10.06 5.81 10.11
C ALA A 28 -11.39 6.16 9.41
N GLU A 29 -11.32 6.96 8.34
CA GLU A 29 -12.50 7.38 7.56
C GLU A 29 -12.59 6.60 6.26
N LYS A 30 -13.81 6.38 5.76
CA LYS A 30 -14.05 5.68 4.50
C LYS A 30 -13.47 6.48 3.34
N PRO A 31 -12.39 6.02 2.70
CA PRO A 31 -11.76 6.78 1.62
C PRO A 31 -12.58 6.63 0.33
N ARG A 32 -12.62 7.68 -0.49
CA ARG A 32 -13.18 7.59 -1.84
C ARG A 32 -12.08 7.23 -2.83
N VAL A 33 -12.31 6.23 -3.67
CA VAL A 33 -11.31 5.79 -4.66
C VAL A 33 -11.76 6.16 -6.07
N LYS A 34 -10.97 6.97 -6.76
CA LYS A 34 -11.09 7.26 -8.19
C LYS A 34 -10.08 6.40 -8.95
N GLY A 35 -10.58 5.37 -9.65
CA GLY A 35 -9.76 4.41 -10.38
C GLY A 35 -10.05 2.97 -9.97
N LYS A 36 -9.13 2.05 -10.31
CA LYS A 36 -9.31 0.62 -10.05
C LYS A 36 -8.83 0.25 -8.65
N ALA A 37 -9.78 0.06 -7.74
CA ALA A 37 -9.56 -0.61 -6.46
C ALA A 37 -9.66 -2.13 -6.63
N LEU A 38 -8.70 -2.87 -6.05
CA LEU A 38 -8.79 -4.32 -5.93
C LEU A 38 -9.60 -4.74 -4.70
N LEU A 39 -9.53 -3.95 -3.64
CA LEU A 39 -10.22 -4.19 -2.38
C LEU A 39 -10.45 -2.87 -1.65
N VAL A 40 -11.65 -2.70 -1.11
CA VAL A 40 -11.95 -1.72 -0.07
C VAL A 40 -12.56 -2.52 1.07
N ALA A 41 -11.81 -2.64 2.17
CA ALA A 41 -12.17 -3.46 3.32
C ALA A 41 -12.45 -2.56 4.53
N GLU A 42 -13.54 -2.85 5.22
CA GLU A 42 -13.84 -2.31 6.54
C GLU A 42 -13.50 -3.39 7.57
N LEU A 43 -12.61 -3.06 8.50
CA LEU A 43 -12.01 -3.99 9.44
C LEU A 43 -12.18 -3.47 10.87
N PRO A 44 -12.41 -4.35 11.87
CA PRO A 44 -12.19 -3.99 13.26
C PRO A 44 -10.75 -3.47 13.45
N ALA A 45 -10.59 -2.33 14.14
CA ALA A 45 -9.31 -1.69 14.34
C ALA A 45 -8.31 -2.58 15.07
N SER A 46 -8.78 -3.45 15.97
CA SER A 46 -7.96 -4.43 16.71
C SER A 46 -7.24 -5.44 15.82
N LEU A 47 -7.72 -5.69 14.60
CA LEU A 47 -7.04 -6.55 13.62
C LEU A 47 -5.79 -5.90 13.03
N VAL A 48 -5.65 -4.58 13.17
CA VAL A 48 -4.57 -3.80 12.57
C VAL A 48 -3.66 -3.27 13.68
N ALA A 49 -2.70 -4.09 14.10
CA ALA A 49 -1.73 -3.70 15.13
C ALA A 49 -0.91 -2.44 14.75
N SER A 50 -0.58 -2.28 13.46
CA SER A 50 0.07 -1.09 12.93
C SER A 50 -0.19 -0.94 11.44
N ARG A 51 0.18 0.21 10.89
CA ARG A 51 0.17 0.46 9.44
C ARG A 51 1.06 -0.54 8.70
N GLU A 52 2.27 -0.77 9.20
CA GLU A 52 3.24 -1.69 8.62
C GLU A 52 2.71 -3.13 8.61
N HIS A 53 1.98 -3.52 9.66
CA HIS A 53 1.30 -4.81 9.74
C HIS A 53 0.24 -4.96 8.63
N ALA A 54 -0.65 -3.98 8.48
CA ALA A 54 -1.66 -3.96 7.43
C ALA A 54 -1.05 -4.00 6.01
N CYS A 55 0.01 -3.21 5.79
CA CYS A 55 0.75 -3.18 4.54
C CYS A 55 1.36 -4.53 4.19
N THR A 56 1.99 -5.19 5.17
CA THR A 56 2.61 -6.50 4.99
C THR A 56 1.56 -7.56 4.68
N ALA A 57 0.46 -7.60 5.44
CA ALA A 57 -0.63 -8.55 5.22
C ALA A 57 -1.27 -8.38 3.83
N ALA A 58 -1.51 -7.15 3.38
CA ALA A 58 -2.02 -6.88 2.05
C ALA A 58 -1.02 -7.23 0.92
N ALA A 59 0.28 -7.00 1.13
CA ALA A 59 1.32 -7.44 0.19
C ALA A 59 1.37 -8.96 0.04
N GLU A 60 1.34 -9.69 1.16
CA GLU A 60 1.32 -11.15 1.17
C GLU A 60 0.05 -11.70 0.54
N MET A 61 -1.11 -11.07 0.81
CA MET A 61 -2.37 -11.40 0.17
C MET A 61 -2.27 -11.30 -1.35
N LEU A 62 -1.75 -10.19 -1.88
CA LEU A 62 -1.59 -9.98 -3.32
C LEU A 62 -0.63 -11.01 -3.93
N ALA A 63 0.52 -11.24 -3.30
CA ALA A 63 1.51 -12.21 -3.76
C ALA A 63 0.95 -13.65 -3.80
N ASN A 64 0.20 -14.06 -2.77
CA ASN A 64 -0.42 -15.39 -2.70
C ASN A 64 -1.57 -15.54 -3.69
N ALA A 65 -2.39 -14.50 -3.89
CA ALA A 65 -3.49 -14.53 -4.84
C ALA A 65 -3.03 -14.79 -6.28
N ARG A 66 -1.86 -14.26 -6.64
CA ARG A 66 -1.20 -14.49 -7.93
C ARG A 66 -0.64 -15.90 -8.08
N ARG A 67 -0.06 -16.45 -7.02
CA ARG A 67 0.45 -17.84 -7.00
C ARG A 67 -0.68 -18.89 -6.94
N GLY A 68 -1.95 -18.48 -7.00
CA GLY A 68 -3.11 -19.36 -6.81
C GLY A 68 -3.27 -19.89 -5.39
N ARG A 69 -2.50 -19.39 -4.42
CA ARG A 69 -2.47 -19.85 -3.02
C ARG A 69 -3.43 -19.06 -2.13
N ARG A 70 -4.67 -18.93 -2.58
CA ARG A 70 -5.72 -18.19 -1.86
C ARG A 70 -6.31 -19.08 -0.77
N VAL A 71 -6.56 -18.52 0.41
CA VAL A 71 -7.33 -19.17 1.48
C VAL A 71 -8.81 -19.23 1.08
N ALA A 72 -9.33 -18.16 0.48
CA ALA A 72 -10.73 -18.06 0.07
C ALA A 72 -10.87 -17.44 -1.33
N LYS A 73 -12.05 -17.58 -1.96
CA LYS A 73 -12.35 -16.84 -3.20
C LYS A 73 -12.51 -15.33 -2.95
N ASN A 74 -12.97 -14.95 -1.75
CA ASN A 74 -13.20 -13.57 -1.37
C ASN A 74 -11.88 -12.88 -0.95
N PRO A 75 -11.44 -11.79 -1.60
CA PRO A 75 -10.21 -11.07 -1.25
C PRO A 75 -10.23 -10.51 0.19
N TYR A 76 -11.40 -10.13 0.71
CA TYR A 76 -11.55 -9.68 2.09
C TYR A 76 -11.13 -10.77 3.09
N LEU A 77 -11.63 -11.99 2.91
CA LEU A 77 -11.28 -13.12 3.78
C LEU A 77 -9.81 -13.50 3.67
N ASN A 78 -9.19 -13.33 2.50
CA ASN A 78 -7.75 -13.52 2.37
C ASN A 78 -6.99 -12.45 3.15
N LEU A 79 -7.35 -11.17 3.02
CA LEU A 79 -6.72 -10.10 3.78
C LEU A 79 -6.77 -10.38 5.29
N VAL A 80 -7.94 -10.74 5.81
CA VAL A 80 -8.12 -11.06 7.23
C VAL A 80 -7.33 -12.30 7.64
N ALA A 81 -7.23 -13.32 6.78
CA ALA A 81 -6.39 -14.49 7.01
C ALA A 81 -4.92 -14.10 7.24
N PHE A 82 -4.37 -13.19 6.42
CA PHE A 82 -3.00 -12.70 6.56
C PHE A 82 -2.81 -11.77 7.77
N LEU A 83 -3.78 -10.89 8.08
CA LEU A 83 -3.75 -10.06 9.28
C LEU A 83 -3.73 -10.87 10.58
N LEU A 84 -4.36 -12.05 10.57
CA LEU A 84 -4.44 -12.92 11.74
C LEU A 84 -3.38 -14.02 11.76
N GLY A 85 -2.66 -14.24 10.65
CA GLY A 85 -1.78 -15.39 10.48
C GLY A 85 -2.52 -16.74 10.56
N VAL A 86 -3.80 -16.80 10.19
CA VAL A 86 -4.62 -18.02 10.24
C VAL A 86 -5.12 -18.44 8.87
N ARG A 87 -5.31 -19.74 8.65
CA ARG A 87 -5.86 -20.30 7.40
C ARG A 87 -7.28 -20.85 7.51
N SER A 88 -7.82 -20.95 8.73
CA SER A 88 -9.17 -21.47 8.96
C SER A 88 -10.21 -20.39 8.71
N ILE A 89 -11.05 -20.57 7.68
CA ILE A 89 -12.13 -19.65 7.35
C ILE A 89 -13.14 -19.54 8.50
N THR A 90 -13.50 -20.66 9.13
CA THR A 90 -14.43 -20.67 10.26
C THR A 90 -13.93 -19.77 11.38
N ARG A 91 -12.64 -19.88 11.74
CA ARG A 91 -12.02 -19.07 12.79
C ARG A 91 -11.96 -17.58 12.42
N ILE A 92 -11.80 -17.28 11.13
CA ILE A 92 -11.83 -15.90 10.61
C ILE A 92 -13.24 -15.31 10.78
N VAL A 93 -14.27 -16.04 10.35
CA VAL A 93 -15.67 -15.59 10.41
C VAL A 93 -16.10 -15.38 11.86
N GLU A 94 -15.86 -16.35 12.74
CA GLU A 94 -16.17 -16.24 14.17
C GLU A 94 -15.52 -15.02 14.81
N LEU A 95 -14.27 -14.72 14.47
CA LEU A 95 -13.58 -13.56 15.02
C LEU A 95 -14.17 -12.25 14.49
N ILE A 96 -14.44 -12.14 13.18
CA ILE A 96 -15.07 -10.95 12.61
C ILE A 96 -16.43 -10.69 13.26
N GLU A 97 -17.24 -11.73 13.45
CA GLU A 97 -18.53 -11.64 14.13
C GLU A 97 -18.39 -11.17 15.58
N ARG A 98 -17.38 -11.64 16.31
CA ARG A 98 -17.11 -11.19 17.68
C ARG A 98 -16.67 -9.72 17.76
N LEU A 99 -15.97 -9.24 16.74
CA LEU A 99 -15.43 -7.87 16.68
C LEU A 99 -16.35 -6.92 15.89
N ARG A 100 -17.60 -7.32 15.63
CA ARG A 100 -18.54 -6.58 14.76
C ARG A 100 -18.83 -5.17 15.23
N ASP A 101 -18.86 -4.93 16.54
CA ASP A 101 -19.23 -3.64 17.12
C ASP A 101 -18.01 -2.80 17.52
N GLU A 102 -16.79 -3.32 17.28
CA GLU A 102 -15.56 -2.55 17.49
C GLU A 102 -15.42 -1.41 16.49
N GLU A 103 -14.65 -0.39 16.89
CA GLU A 103 -14.21 0.70 16.03
C GLU A 103 -13.64 0.17 14.71
N LYS A 104 -14.00 0.83 13.62
CA LYS A 104 -13.67 0.39 12.26
C LYS A 104 -12.53 1.20 11.69
N ILE A 105 -11.68 0.50 10.96
CA ILE A 105 -10.65 1.08 10.12
C ILE A 105 -10.82 0.58 8.69
N TYR A 106 -10.55 1.45 7.73
CA TYR A 106 -10.65 1.15 6.31
C TYR A 106 -9.28 0.81 5.75
N LEU A 107 -9.19 -0.30 5.04
CA LEU A 107 -8.02 -0.70 4.27
C LEU A 107 -8.39 -0.76 2.79
N VAL A 108 -7.73 0.07 1.99
CA VAL A 108 -7.87 0.06 0.53
C VAL A 108 -6.63 -0.57 -0.07
N VAL A 109 -6.84 -1.48 -1.03
CA VAL A 109 -5.81 -1.95 -1.95
C VAL A 109 -6.23 -1.51 -3.34
N ALA A 110 -5.46 -0.62 -3.95
CA ALA A 110 -5.74 -0.10 -5.29
C ALA A 110 -4.49 -0.13 -6.15
N GLU A 111 -4.64 -0.06 -7.48
CA GLU A 111 -3.50 0.17 -8.36
C GLU A 111 -2.83 1.51 -7.99
N GLU A 112 -1.50 1.63 -8.10
CA GLU A 112 -0.76 2.83 -7.67
C GLU A 112 -1.27 4.14 -8.32
N ARG A 113 -1.79 4.02 -9.55
CA ARG A 113 -2.40 5.13 -10.31
C ARG A 113 -3.79 5.54 -9.85
N ALA A 114 -4.46 4.73 -9.02
CA ALA A 114 -5.76 5.07 -8.48
C ALA A 114 -5.58 6.20 -7.45
N HIS A 115 -6.42 7.22 -7.57
CA HIS A 115 -6.45 8.32 -6.62
C HIS A 115 -7.36 7.94 -5.46
N VAL A 116 -6.85 8.06 -4.23
CA VAL A 116 -7.61 7.79 -3.00
C VAL A 116 -7.78 9.11 -2.26
N GLU A 117 -9.01 9.64 -2.24
CA GLU A 117 -9.35 10.89 -1.56
C GLU A 117 -9.04 10.79 -0.07
N GLY A 118 -8.55 11.89 0.51
CA GLY A 118 -8.10 11.94 1.91
C GLY A 118 -6.63 11.58 2.09
N VAL A 119 -6.09 10.72 1.22
CA VAL A 119 -4.67 10.35 1.25
C VAL A 119 -3.90 11.41 0.48
N ARG A 120 -2.98 12.10 1.16
CA ARG A 120 -2.07 13.04 0.51
C ARG A 120 -1.33 12.27 -0.57
N GLU A 121 -1.59 12.57 -1.85
CA GLU A 121 -0.83 11.96 -2.94
C GLU A 121 0.65 12.07 -2.59
N PRO A 122 1.44 10.98 -2.70
CA PRO A 122 2.87 11.05 -2.46
C PRO A 122 3.37 12.11 -3.43
N ARG A 123 3.59 13.32 -2.91
CA ARG A 123 3.95 14.47 -3.75
C ARG A 123 5.18 13.99 -4.47
N TYR A 124 5.05 13.82 -5.78
CA TYR A 124 6.15 13.39 -6.59
C TYR A 124 7.21 14.48 -6.43
N ARG A 125 8.24 14.18 -5.63
CA ARG A 125 9.35 15.09 -5.31
C ARG A 125 10.54 14.59 -6.10
N PRO A 126 10.65 14.96 -7.40
CA PRO A 126 11.70 14.48 -8.28
C PRO A 126 13.07 14.59 -7.61
N ASP A 127 13.32 15.68 -6.90
CA ASP A 127 14.60 15.94 -6.22
C ASP A 127 14.97 14.85 -5.20
N LYS A 128 14.03 14.42 -4.36
CA LYS A 128 14.25 13.33 -3.39
C LYS A 128 14.50 11.99 -4.07
N TYR A 129 13.83 11.72 -5.19
CA TYR A 129 14.06 10.51 -5.98
C TYR A 129 15.42 10.54 -6.69
N LEU A 130 15.82 11.70 -7.22
CA LEU A 130 17.14 11.88 -7.84
C LEU A 130 18.26 11.74 -6.81
N GLU A 131 18.10 12.26 -5.60
CA GLU A 131 19.02 12.02 -4.48
C GLU A 131 19.13 10.52 -4.14
N ALA A 132 18.01 9.82 -4.04
CA ALA A 132 18.01 8.37 -3.79
C ALA A 132 18.69 7.56 -4.91
N LEU A 133 18.54 7.98 -6.17
CA LEU A 133 19.25 7.36 -7.30
C LEU A 133 20.77 7.62 -7.22
N ARG A 134 21.19 8.83 -6.82
CA ARG A 134 22.61 9.16 -6.62
C ARG A 134 23.23 8.33 -5.49
N SER A 135 22.52 8.15 -4.37
CA SER A 135 23.04 7.42 -3.20
C SER A 135 23.26 5.93 -3.46
N ILE A 136 22.59 5.35 -4.46
CA ILE A 136 22.80 3.96 -4.92
C ILE A 136 23.73 3.87 -6.15
N GLY A 137 24.46 4.94 -6.48
CA GLY A 137 25.49 4.95 -7.52
C GLY A 137 24.97 5.11 -8.95
N VAL A 138 23.68 5.42 -9.15
CA VAL A 138 23.16 5.73 -10.49
C VAL A 138 23.67 7.10 -10.91
N LYS A 139 24.32 7.17 -12.08
CA LYS A 139 24.77 8.46 -12.65
C LYS A 139 23.55 9.30 -13.03
N VAL A 140 23.23 10.29 -12.21
CA VAL A 140 22.15 11.27 -12.45
C VAL A 140 22.77 12.55 -13.03
N PRO A 141 22.34 13.03 -14.22
CA PRO A 141 22.80 14.31 -14.74
C PRO A 141 22.55 15.45 -13.76
N GLU A 142 23.54 16.32 -13.58
CA GLU A 142 23.54 17.37 -12.55
C GLU A 142 22.49 18.47 -12.80
N ASN A 143 22.06 18.64 -14.06
CA ASN A 143 21.24 19.76 -14.51
C ASN A 143 19.75 19.42 -14.67
N LEU A 144 19.28 18.33 -14.05
CA LEU A 144 17.87 17.94 -14.14
C LEU A 144 17.03 18.71 -13.13
N SER A 145 16.04 19.47 -13.63
CA SER A 145 15.04 20.15 -12.80
C SER A 145 13.63 19.96 -13.38
N GLY A 146 12.60 20.21 -12.55
CA GLY A 146 11.20 20.23 -12.97
C GLY A 146 10.73 18.98 -13.72
N GLN A 147 10.14 19.15 -14.90
CA GLN A 147 9.62 18.04 -15.70
C GLN A 147 10.71 17.09 -16.22
N ALA A 148 11.94 17.56 -16.44
CA ALA A 148 13.03 16.71 -16.92
C ALA A 148 13.51 15.76 -15.82
N ALA A 149 13.65 16.28 -14.59
CA ALA A 149 13.89 15.47 -13.40
C ALA A 149 12.79 14.44 -13.19
N ALA A 150 11.53 14.84 -13.42
CA ALA A 150 10.40 13.95 -13.30
C ALA A 150 10.46 12.79 -14.30
N ARG A 151 10.64 13.08 -15.58
CA ARG A 151 10.75 12.03 -16.60
C ARG A 151 11.95 11.11 -16.34
N TYR A 152 13.10 11.67 -15.97
CA TYR A 152 14.30 10.88 -15.67
C TYR A 152 14.10 9.90 -14.52
N ALA A 153 13.53 10.38 -13.40
CA ALA A 153 13.23 9.53 -12.25
C ALA A 153 12.17 8.46 -12.60
N THR A 154 11.12 8.79 -13.38
CA THR A 154 10.13 7.80 -13.82
C THR A 154 10.75 6.71 -14.70
N THR A 155 11.53 7.08 -15.73
CA THR A 155 12.14 6.11 -16.66
C THR A 155 13.18 5.23 -15.97
N ARG A 156 13.96 5.77 -15.02
CA ARG A 156 14.95 4.99 -14.26
C ARG A 156 14.34 4.15 -13.15
N THR A 157 13.26 4.58 -12.50
CA THR A 157 12.55 3.76 -11.51
C THR A 157 11.97 2.51 -12.19
N ALA A 158 11.38 2.66 -13.39
CA ALA A 158 10.91 1.54 -14.20
C ALA A 158 12.05 0.56 -14.57
N ALA A 159 13.26 1.08 -14.84
CA ALA A 159 14.44 0.25 -15.12
C ALA A 159 15.08 -0.39 -13.88
N PHE A 160 14.99 0.24 -12.71
CA PHE A 160 15.58 -0.26 -11.46
C PHE A 160 14.74 -1.38 -10.83
N SER A 161 13.41 -1.34 -11.00
CA SER A 161 12.51 -2.44 -10.60
C SER A 161 12.78 -3.76 -11.33
N ILE A 162 13.54 -3.74 -12.44
CA ILE A 162 13.93 -4.94 -13.18
C ILE A 162 15.19 -5.61 -12.58
N ASN A 163 15.97 -4.89 -11.76
CA ASN A 163 17.28 -5.36 -11.27
C ASN A 163 17.38 -5.62 -9.75
N LEU A 164 16.35 -5.33 -8.96
CA LEU A 164 16.28 -5.80 -7.57
C LEU A 164 15.47 -7.11 -7.51
N LYS A 165 16.07 -8.20 -7.99
CA LYS A 165 15.68 -9.54 -7.55
C LYS A 165 16.30 -9.76 -6.17
N LEU A 166 15.50 -9.62 -5.12
CA LEU A 166 15.69 -10.31 -3.85
C LEU A 166 14.44 -11.14 -3.58
#